data_AF-A0A7T6XTI5-F1
#
_entry.id   AF-A0A7T6XTI5-F1
#
_cell.length_a   1.000
_cell.length_b   1.000
_cell.length_c   1.000
_cell.angle_alpha   90.00
_cell.angle_beta   90.00
_cell.angle_gamma   90.00
#
_symmetry.space_group_name_H-M   'P 1'
#
loop_
_entity.id
_entity.type
_entity.pdbx_description
1 polymer ?
#
loop_
_entity_poly.entity_id
_entity_poly.type
_entity_poly.pdbx_seq_one_letter_code
_entity_poly.pdbx_strand_id
1 'polypeptide(L)'
;MASAQKKQQLGCTVNRLALYQQQISPTPHTKDSDSIKQPTTMAARDPITCHCLNTLSGTPAANLPVTLTLLSTSTSAASGISFRATTNADGRVSNWTPVGTASESVPAILAALPAADSKTNWSVRFDVGPWYEAQGVESFWPEVEVKFTVKGRGREDEEGWRHYHVPVLLGPWNYSTYRGS
;
A
#
# COMPACT_ATOMS: atom_id res chain seq x y z
N MET A 1 23.47 39.32 19.59
CA MET A 1 23.36 37.93 19.09
C MET A 1 22.02 37.62 18.41
N ALA A 2 20.89 38.23 18.78
CA ALA A 2 19.57 37.95 18.17
C ALA A 2 19.39 38.35 16.67
N SER A 3 20.26 39.21 16.12
CA SER A 3 20.16 39.68 14.73
C SER A 3 20.68 38.66 13.69
N ALA A 4 21.59 37.76 14.08
CA ALA A 4 22.19 36.77 13.18
C ALA A 4 21.25 35.57 12.91
N GLN A 5 20.52 35.08 13.91
CA GLN A 5 19.56 33.98 13.76
C GLN A 5 18.37 34.35 12.85
N LYS A 6 17.90 35.61 12.90
CA LYS A 6 16.79 36.07 12.05
C LYS A 6 17.17 36.12 10.56
N LYS A 7 18.43 36.43 10.23
CA LYS A 7 18.95 36.41 8.85
C LYS A 7 19.12 35.00 8.30
N GLN A 8 19.54 34.03 9.11
CA GLN A 8 19.63 32.62 8.69
C GLN A 8 18.26 32.00 8.42
N GLN A 9 17.25 32.34 9.23
CA GLN A 9 15.89 31.82 9.06
C GLN A 9 15.19 32.42 7.82
N LEU A 10 15.46 33.68 7.48
CA LEU A 10 15.02 34.27 6.21
C LEU A 10 15.71 33.62 5.00
N GLY A 11 17.03 33.35 5.07
CA GLY A 11 17.76 32.70 3.99
C GLY A 11 17.26 31.29 3.65
N CYS A 12 16.87 30.50 4.67
CA CYS A 12 16.29 29.17 4.49
C CYS A 12 14.90 29.20 3.83
N THR A 13 14.09 30.21 4.16
CA THR A 13 12.72 30.36 3.62
C THR A 13 12.72 30.80 2.16
N VAL A 14 13.64 31.68 1.77
CA VAL A 14 13.81 32.13 0.37
C VAL A 14 14.26 30.98 -0.53
N ASN A 15 15.06 30.04 0.01
CA ASN A 15 15.52 28.86 -0.73
C ASN A 15 14.37 27.86 -1.01
N ARG A 16 13.40 27.72 -0.09
CA ARG A 16 12.22 26.88 -0.30
C ARG A 16 11.26 27.46 -1.35
N LEU A 17 11.03 28.78 -1.35
CA LEU A 17 10.15 29.43 -2.33
C LEU A 17 10.69 29.32 -3.76
N ALA A 18 12.01 29.42 -3.95
CA ALA A 18 12.65 29.24 -5.24
C ALA A 18 12.48 27.80 -5.79
N LEU A 19 12.58 26.79 -4.91
CA LEU A 19 12.36 25.39 -5.27
C LEU A 19 10.90 25.11 -5.66
N TYR A 20 9.93 25.73 -4.98
CA TYR A 20 8.51 25.62 -5.34
C TYR A 20 8.19 26.29 -6.69
N GLN A 21 8.78 27.46 -6.99
CA GLN A 21 8.54 28.15 -8.26
C GLN A 21 9.06 27.38 -9.49
N GLN A 22 10.13 26.58 -9.32
CA GLN A 22 10.62 25.69 -10.38
C GLN A 22 9.69 24.49 -10.65
N GLN A 23 8.89 24.07 -9.66
CA GLN A 23 7.93 22.97 -9.82
C GLN A 23 6.58 23.40 -10.41
N ILE A 24 6.25 24.70 -10.39
CA ILE A 24 4.94 25.23 -10.80
C ILE A 24 4.99 25.87 -12.20
N SER A 25 6.18 26.02 -12.80
CA SER A 25 6.31 26.60 -14.14
C SER A 25 5.88 25.58 -15.21
N PRO A 26 4.85 25.85 -16.03
CA PRO A 26 4.45 24.94 -17.09
C PRO A 26 5.49 24.95 -18.21
N THR A 27 6.06 23.78 -18.52
CA THR A 27 6.87 23.57 -19.72
C THR A 27 6.04 23.79 -20.98
N PRO A 28 6.58 24.45 -22.03
CA PRO A 28 5.86 24.60 -23.28
C PRO A 28 5.76 23.24 -23.98
N HIS A 29 4.52 22.79 -24.20
CA HIS A 29 4.23 21.60 -25.01
C HIS A 29 4.51 21.88 -26.49
N THR A 30 5.60 21.35 -27.02
CA THR A 30 5.75 21.09 -28.45
C THR A 30 4.83 19.94 -28.85
N LYS A 31 3.96 20.19 -29.82
CA LYS A 31 3.11 19.16 -30.44
C LYS A 31 3.99 18.25 -31.29
N ASP A 32 4.21 17.03 -30.83
CA ASP A 32 4.68 15.95 -31.69
C ASP A 32 3.53 14.98 -32.02
N SER A 33 3.57 14.56 -33.27
CA SER A 33 2.56 13.87 -34.06
C SER A 33 2.06 12.53 -33.48
N ASP A 34 0.80 12.23 -33.80
CA ASP A 34 0.09 10.98 -33.54
C ASP A 34 0.91 9.73 -33.95
N SER A 35 1.50 9.07 -32.96
CA SER A 35 1.85 7.66 -33.03
C SER A 35 0.85 6.89 -32.16
N ILE A 36 0.06 6.02 -32.80
CA ILE A 36 -0.88 5.10 -32.15
C ILE A 36 -0.14 4.32 -31.06
N LYS A 37 -0.34 4.70 -29.78
CA LYS A 37 0.16 3.92 -28.65
C LYS A 37 -0.72 2.68 -28.52
N GLN A 38 -0.13 1.52 -28.81
CA GLN A 38 -0.69 0.25 -28.35
C GLN A 38 -0.98 0.34 -26.85
N PRO A 39 -2.09 -0.24 -26.36
CA PRO A 39 -2.39 -0.22 -24.94
C PRO A 39 -1.28 -0.98 -24.21
N THR A 40 -0.46 -0.25 -23.46
CA THR A 40 0.41 -0.83 -22.44
C THR A 40 -0.49 -1.56 -21.46
N THR A 41 -0.44 -2.89 -21.48
CA THR A 41 -1.10 -3.73 -20.47
C THR A 41 -0.50 -3.37 -19.12
N MET A 42 -1.17 -2.52 -18.35
CA MET A 42 -0.83 -2.35 -16.94
C MET A 42 -0.91 -3.74 -16.30
N ALA A 43 0.18 -4.19 -15.67
CA ALA A 43 0.13 -5.43 -14.90
C ALA A 43 -1.05 -5.32 -13.92
N ALA A 44 -2.02 -6.22 -14.06
CA ALA A 44 -3.24 -6.13 -13.28
C ALA A 44 -2.90 -6.26 -11.79
N ARG A 45 -3.33 -5.27 -10.99
CA ARG A 45 -3.20 -5.31 -9.53
C ARG A 45 -4.16 -6.34 -8.94
N ASP A 46 -3.80 -6.91 -7.81
CA ASP A 46 -4.71 -7.77 -7.05
C ASP A 46 -5.85 -6.96 -6.40
N PRO A 47 -6.99 -7.60 -6.11
CA PRO A 47 -8.15 -6.94 -5.50
C PRO A 47 -7.87 -6.36 -4.12
N ILE A 48 -6.91 -6.94 -3.39
CA ILE A 48 -6.48 -6.50 -2.06
C ILE A 48 -5.07 -5.95 -2.21
N THR A 49 -4.84 -4.72 -1.77
CA THR A 49 -3.52 -4.07 -1.79
C THR A 49 -3.25 -3.38 -0.47
N CYS A 50 -1.99 -3.12 -0.16
CA CYS A 50 -1.63 -2.31 1.00
C CYS A 50 -0.56 -1.27 0.66
N HIS A 51 -0.42 -0.30 1.56
CA HIS A 51 0.61 0.73 1.53
C HIS A 51 1.02 1.03 2.97
N CYS A 52 2.31 1.00 3.26
CA CYS A 52 2.84 1.33 4.57
C CYS A 52 3.70 2.59 4.48
N LEU A 53 3.35 3.61 5.28
CA LEU A 53 4.13 4.85 5.42
C LEU A 53 4.79 4.86 6.80
N ASN A 54 6.09 5.09 6.86
CA ASN A 54 6.81 5.31 8.11
C ASN A 54 6.60 6.75 8.58
N THR A 55 5.88 6.94 9.69
CA THR A 55 5.58 8.27 10.25
C THR A 55 6.74 8.85 11.05
N LEU A 56 7.75 8.04 11.42
CA LEU A 56 8.97 8.53 12.07
C LEU A 56 9.83 9.33 11.09
N SER A 57 10.06 8.78 9.89
CA SER A 57 10.90 9.40 8.84
C SER A 57 10.09 10.26 7.86
N GLY A 58 8.78 10.09 7.79
CA GLY A 58 7.93 10.71 6.77
C GLY A 58 8.12 10.12 5.37
N THR A 59 8.60 8.88 5.27
CA THR A 59 8.89 8.19 3.99
C THR A 59 8.09 6.89 3.87
N PRO A 60 7.95 6.30 2.67
CA PRO A 60 7.39 4.96 2.56
C PRO A 60 8.20 3.94 3.35
N ALA A 61 7.51 2.96 3.95
CA ALA A 61 8.15 1.84 4.62
C ALA A 61 8.51 0.77 3.58
N ALA A 62 9.63 0.97 2.88
CA ALA A 62 10.12 0.06 1.85
C ALA A 62 10.76 -1.21 2.46
N ASN A 63 10.77 -2.31 1.69
CA ASN A 63 11.35 -3.58 2.08
C ASN A 63 10.75 -4.21 3.36
N LEU A 64 9.50 -3.86 3.68
CA LEU A 64 8.75 -4.40 4.81
C LEU A 64 8.05 -5.69 4.38
N PRO A 65 8.36 -6.86 4.97
CA PRO A 65 7.65 -8.10 4.68
C PRO A 65 6.18 -8.00 5.10
N VAL A 66 5.30 -8.53 4.24
CA VAL A 66 3.85 -8.51 4.45
C VAL A 66 3.26 -9.87 4.13
N THR A 67 2.37 -10.34 5.00
CA THR A 67 1.59 -11.58 4.81
C THR A 67 0.11 -11.24 4.73
N LEU A 68 -0.57 -11.72 3.69
CA LEU A 68 -2.03 -11.67 3.56
C LEU A 68 -2.59 -13.07 3.83
N THR A 69 -3.55 -13.19 4.73
CA THR A 69 -4.15 -14.48 5.11
C THR A 69 -5.65 -14.45 4.88
N LEU A 70 -6.20 -15.47 4.22
CA LEU A 70 -7.63 -15.71 4.19
C LEU A 70 -8.03 -16.40 5.51
N LEU A 71 -8.76 -15.68 6.36
CA LEU A 71 -9.21 -16.19 7.64
C LEU A 71 -10.42 -17.11 7.45
N SER A 72 -11.44 -16.65 6.74
CA SER A 72 -12.66 -17.42 6.50
C SER A 72 -13.40 -16.98 5.24
N THR A 73 -14.22 -17.88 4.70
CA THR A 73 -15.19 -17.61 3.63
C THR A 73 -16.60 -17.78 4.18
N SER A 74 -17.63 -17.39 3.41
CA SER A 74 -19.03 -17.68 3.76
C SER A 74 -19.33 -19.17 3.94
N THR A 75 -18.49 -20.05 3.41
CA THR A 75 -18.69 -21.52 3.42
C THR A 75 -17.68 -22.28 4.29
N SER A 76 -16.62 -21.64 4.78
CA SER A 76 -15.58 -22.29 5.60
C SER A 76 -15.00 -21.33 6.65
N ALA A 77 -14.83 -21.83 7.88
CA ALA A 77 -14.42 -21.04 9.04
C ALA A 77 -12.90 -20.80 9.16
N ALA A 78 -12.06 -21.58 8.47
CA ALA A 78 -10.60 -21.45 8.54
C ALA A 78 -9.97 -21.84 7.21
N SER A 79 -9.40 -20.89 6.48
CA SER A 79 -8.88 -21.20 5.14
C SER A 79 -7.41 -21.62 5.10
N GLY A 80 -6.58 -21.26 6.08
CA GLY A 80 -5.13 -21.59 6.09
C GLY A 80 -4.32 -21.06 4.89
N ILE A 81 -4.97 -20.48 3.90
CA ILE A 81 -4.39 -19.90 2.69
C ILE A 81 -3.74 -18.59 3.08
N SER A 82 -2.47 -18.46 2.73
CA SER A 82 -1.71 -17.24 2.94
C SER A 82 -0.90 -16.89 1.70
N PHE A 83 -0.58 -15.61 1.61
CA PHE A 83 0.21 -15.01 0.57
C PHE A 83 1.25 -14.10 1.19
N ARG A 84 2.35 -13.90 0.46
CA ARG A 84 3.48 -13.07 0.87
C ARG A 84 3.84 -12.05 -0.19
N ALA A 85 4.32 -10.92 0.28
CA ALA A 85 4.93 -9.88 -0.53
C ALA A 85 5.90 -9.08 0.34
N THR A 86 6.65 -8.19 -0.30
CA THR A 86 7.47 -7.19 0.37
C THR A 86 7.10 -5.84 -0.21
N THR A 87 6.94 -4.82 0.63
CA THR A 87 6.63 -3.48 0.15
C THR A 87 7.74 -2.96 -0.77
N ASN A 88 7.34 -2.36 -1.88
CA ASN A 88 8.28 -1.76 -2.84
C ASN A 88 8.87 -0.43 -2.32
N ALA A 89 9.64 0.28 -3.16
CA ALA A 89 10.23 1.57 -2.81
C ALA A 89 9.21 2.66 -2.44
N ASP A 90 7.96 2.53 -2.89
CA ASP A 90 6.82 3.39 -2.53
C ASP A 90 6.01 2.80 -1.37
N GLY A 91 6.52 1.82 -0.64
CA GLY A 91 5.84 1.22 0.53
C GLY A 91 4.63 0.37 0.18
N ARG A 92 4.43 -0.02 -1.10
CA ARG A 92 3.21 -0.67 -1.58
C ARG A 92 3.37 -2.16 -1.84
N VAL A 93 2.25 -2.88 -1.70
CA VAL A 93 2.05 -4.22 -2.26
C VAL A 93 0.84 -4.17 -3.19
N SER A 94 1.06 -4.45 -4.48
CA SER A 94 0.02 -4.52 -5.50
C SER A 94 -0.34 -5.96 -5.90
N ASN A 95 0.54 -6.93 -5.66
CA ASN A 95 0.38 -8.32 -6.06
C ASN A 95 0.94 -9.25 -5.00
N TRP A 96 0.32 -10.43 -4.87
CA TRP A 96 0.59 -11.38 -3.81
C TRP A 96 1.12 -12.70 -4.36
N THR A 97 2.11 -13.28 -3.69
CA THR A 97 2.64 -14.61 -4.02
C THR A 97 2.06 -15.65 -3.07
N PRO A 98 1.43 -16.73 -3.55
CA PRO A 98 0.92 -17.80 -2.68
C PRO A 98 2.02 -18.44 -1.82
N VAL A 99 1.65 -18.84 -0.61
CA VAL A 99 2.49 -19.60 0.32
C VAL A 99 2.11 -21.07 0.27
N GLY A 100 3.11 -21.95 0.23
CA GLY A 100 2.91 -23.41 0.21
C GLY A 100 2.67 -23.96 -1.20
N THR A 101 1.94 -25.08 -1.28
CA THR A 101 1.57 -25.74 -2.55
C THR A 101 0.28 -25.19 -3.16
N ALA A 102 -0.37 -24.23 -2.50
CA ALA A 102 -1.56 -23.58 -3.01
C ALA A 102 -1.23 -22.80 -4.30
N SER A 103 -1.93 -23.12 -5.38
CA SER A 103 -1.83 -22.39 -6.67
C SER A 103 -2.90 -21.30 -6.81
N GLU A 104 -3.75 -21.13 -5.78
CA GLU A 104 -4.84 -20.17 -5.81
C GLU A 104 -4.31 -18.73 -5.67
N SER A 105 -4.79 -17.84 -6.53
CA SER A 105 -4.53 -16.40 -6.45
C SER A 105 -5.67 -15.68 -5.73
N VAL A 106 -5.41 -14.49 -5.17
CA VAL A 106 -6.45 -13.66 -4.56
C VAL A 106 -7.63 -13.39 -5.53
N PRO A 107 -7.39 -13.01 -6.82
CA PRO A 107 -8.48 -12.93 -7.80
C PRO A 107 -9.27 -14.24 -7.95
N ALA A 108 -8.61 -15.39 -8.03
CA ALA A 108 -9.27 -16.68 -8.23
C ALA A 108 -10.15 -17.07 -7.03
N ILE A 109 -9.71 -16.78 -5.80
CA ILE A 109 -10.48 -17.01 -4.58
C ILE A 109 -11.75 -16.16 -4.59
N LEU A 110 -11.63 -14.86 -4.85
CA LEU A 110 -12.80 -13.99 -4.92
C LEU A 110 -13.71 -14.39 -6.07
N ALA A 111 -13.15 -14.95 -7.15
CA ALA A 111 -13.92 -15.53 -8.24
C ALA A 111 -14.72 -16.74 -7.81
N ALA A 112 -14.17 -17.65 -7.05
CA ALA A 112 -14.89 -18.85 -6.66
C ALA A 112 -16.09 -18.60 -5.71
N LEU A 113 -16.34 -17.35 -5.29
CA LEU A 113 -17.44 -17.03 -4.39
C LEU A 113 -18.82 -17.33 -5.00
N PRO A 114 -19.72 -17.97 -4.22
CA PRO A 114 -20.99 -18.51 -4.75
C PRO A 114 -22.03 -17.43 -5.08
N ALA A 115 -21.93 -16.24 -4.48
CA ALA A 115 -22.85 -15.13 -4.70
C ALA A 115 -22.12 -13.78 -4.66
N ALA A 116 -22.68 -12.76 -5.32
CA ALA A 116 -22.12 -11.41 -5.37
C ALA A 116 -21.93 -10.77 -3.99
N ASP A 117 -22.82 -11.07 -3.05
CA ASP A 117 -22.81 -10.57 -1.68
C ASP A 117 -22.04 -11.45 -0.68
N SER A 118 -21.42 -12.55 -1.17
CA SER A 118 -20.56 -13.42 -0.36
C SER A 118 -19.46 -12.62 0.34
N LYS A 119 -19.08 -13.05 1.54
CA LYS A 119 -18.07 -12.35 2.36
C LYS A 119 -16.89 -13.27 2.64
N THR A 120 -15.72 -12.67 2.65
CA THR A 120 -14.48 -13.30 3.08
C THR A 120 -13.82 -12.42 4.12
N ASN A 121 -13.24 -13.01 5.15
CA ASN A 121 -12.47 -12.29 6.16
C ASN A 121 -11.00 -12.54 5.92
N TRP A 122 -10.22 -11.47 5.97
CA TRP A 122 -8.79 -11.48 5.68
C TRP A 122 -8.04 -10.81 6.80
N SER A 123 -6.75 -11.12 6.92
CA SER A 123 -5.80 -10.29 7.65
C SER A 123 -4.61 -9.92 6.78
N VAL A 124 -4.10 -8.70 6.95
CA VAL A 124 -2.81 -8.28 6.42
C VAL A 124 -1.89 -7.99 7.59
N ARG A 125 -0.75 -8.67 7.64
CA ARG A 125 0.23 -8.60 8.70
C ARG A 125 1.53 -8.03 8.18
N PHE A 126 2.07 -7.04 8.88
CA PHE A 126 3.34 -6.39 8.59
C PHE A 126 4.36 -6.79 9.66
N ASP A 127 5.55 -7.24 9.24
CA ASP A 127 6.61 -7.72 10.13
C ASP A 127 7.43 -6.52 10.67
N VAL A 128 6.80 -5.74 11.54
CA VAL A 128 7.26 -4.40 11.98
C VAL A 128 8.51 -4.43 12.85
N GLY A 129 8.57 -5.33 13.84
CA GLY A 129 9.66 -5.37 14.82
C GLY A 129 11.03 -5.56 14.17
N PRO A 130 11.24 -6.67 13.43
CA PRO A 130 12.49 -6.91 12.71
C PRO A 130 12.84 -5.80 11.69
N TRP A 131 11.83 -5.18 11.07
CA TRP A 131 12.02 -4.11 10.11
C TRP A 131 12.56 -2.83 10.77
N TYR A 132 12.05 -2.43 11.94
CA TYR A 132 12.60 -1.30 12.69
C TYR A 132 13.97 -1.63 13.32
N GLU A 133 14.15 -2.85 13.83
CA GLU A 133 15.42 -3.30 14.41
C GLU A 133 16.57 -3.22 13.40
N ALA A 134 16.34 -3.64 12.15
CA ALA A 134 17.32 -3.53 11.06
C ALA A 134 17.75 -2.08 10.75
N GLN A 135 16.97 -1.09 11.20
CA GLN A 135 17.24 0.34 11.06
C GLN A 135 17.80 0.97 12.34
N GLY A 136 18.03 0.19 13.40
CA GLY A 136 18.49 0.68 14.69
C GLY A 136 17.43 1.48 15.45
N VAL A 137 16.15 1.25 15.16
CA VAL A 137 15.02 1.92 15.82
C VAL A 137 14.31 0.94 16.73
N GLU A 138 14.14 1.32 18.00
CA GLU A 138 13.28 0.57 18.92
C GLU A 138 11.81 0.73 18.51
N SER A 139 11.08 -0.38 18.48
CA SER A 139 9.64 -0.38 18.27
C SER A 139 8.94 -1.20 19.34
N PHE A 140 7.75 -0.74 19.74
CA PHE A 140 6.86 -1.47 20.62
C PHE A 140 6.22 -2.69 19.96
N TRP A 141 6.10 -2.70 18.63
CA TRP A 141 5.29 -3.66 17.89
C TRP A 141 6.17 -4.79 17.34
N PRO A 142 5.96 -6.05 17.73
CA PRO A 142 6.59 -7.17 17.04
C PRO A 142 6.07 -7.29 15.59
N GLU A 143 4.77 -7.07 15.41
CA GLU A 143 4.05 -7.08 14.14
C GLU A 143 2.79 -6.20 14.25
N VAL A 144 2.25 -5.78 13.11
CA VAL A 144 0.94 -5.11 13.03
C VAL A 144 0.04 -5.94 12.11
N GLU A 145 -1.10 -6.41 12.63
CA GLU A 145 -2.09 -7.16 11.86
C GLU A 145 -3.42 -6.40 11.77
N VAL A 146 -3.89 -6.16 10.54
CA VAL A 146 -5.18 -5.54 10.28
C VAL A 146 -6.14 -6.61 9.73
N LYS A 147 -7.25 -6.86 10.44
CA LYS A 147 -8.31 -7.79 10.04
C LYS A 147 -9.46 -7.03 9.39
N PHE A 148 -9.95 -7.52 8.26
CA PHE A 148 -10.97 -6.83 7.47
C PHE A 148 -11.85 -7.81 6.68
N THR A 149 -13.05 -7.34 6.31
CA THR A 149 -14.00 -8.10 5.50
C THR A 149 -14.02 -7.60 4.06
N VAL A 150 -13.88 -8.53 3.12
CA VAL A 150 -14.00 -8.33 1.68
C VAL A 150 -15.35 -8.89 1.23
N LYS A 151 -16.11 -8.07 0.50
CA LYS A 151 -17.34 -8.49 -0.17
C LYS A 151 -16.99 -8.98 -1.57
N GLY A 152 -17.75 -9.96 -2.05
CA GLY A 152 -17.50 -10.71 -3.28
C GLY A 152 -17.70 -9.91 -4.57
N ARG A 153 -18.06 -10.63 -5.64
CA ARG A 153 -18.16 -10.12 -7.03
C ARG A 153 -19.07 -8.90 -7.12
N GLY A 154 -18.62 -7.84 -7.77
CA GLY A 154 -19.41 -6.62 -8.00
C GLY A 154 -18.55 -5.38 -8.25
N ARG A 155 -19.17 -4.32 -8.78
CA ARG A 155 -18.58 -3.04 -9.21
C ARG A 155 -17.67 -2.37 -8.14
N GLU A 156 -16.43 -2.00 -8.50
CA GLU A 156 -16.23 -0.59 -8.87
C GLU A 156 -16.19 -0.57 -10.42
N ASP A 157 -17.40 -0.54 -10.98
CA ASP A 157 -17.83 -0.32 -12.37
C ASP A 157 -17.98 -1.46 -13.44
N GLU A 158 -18.67 -2.55 -13.04
CA GLU A 158 -19.18 -3.77 -13.75
C GLU A 158 -18.21 -4.28 -14.81
N GLU A 159 -17.16 -4.91 -14.33
CA GLU A 159 -16.87 -6.32 -14.52
C GLU A 159 -15.60 -6.59 -13.69
N GLY A 160 -15.67 -7.49 -12.71
CA GLY A 160 -14.51 -7.84 -11.88
C GLY A 160 -14.70 -7.67 -10.37
N TRP A 161 -13.59 -7.42 -9.67
CA TRP A 161 -13.50 -7.38 -8.21
C TRP A 161 -13.56 -5.94 -7.70
N ARG A 162 -14.20 -5.74 -6.54
CA ARG A 162 -14.04 -4.49 -5.78
C ARG A 162 -12.60 -4.39 -5.29
N HIS A 163 -12.03 -3.19 -5.36
CA HIS A 163 -10.71 -2.94 -4.79
C HIS A 163 -10.78 -2.65 -3.29
N TYR A 164 -9.83 -3.21 -2.56
CA TYR A 164 -9.64 -3.05 -1.13
C TYR A 164 -8.20 -2.60 -0.88
N HIS A 165 -8.05 -1.29 -0.65
CA HIS A 165 -6.78 -0.73 -0.20
C HIS A 165 -6.72 -0.67 1.33
N VAL A 166 -5.73 -1.31 1.93
CA VAL A 166 -5.54 -1.37 3.40
C VAL A 166 -4.20 -0.71 3.77
N PRO A 167 -4.16 0.63 3.86
CA PRO A 167 -2.96 1.34 4.25
C PRO A 167 -2.68 1.29 5.75
N VAL A 168 -1.40 1.41 6.13
CA VAL A 168 -0.94 1.57 7.51
C VAL A 168 -0.01 2.79 7.58
N LEU A 169 -0.31 3.73 8.47
CA LEU A 169 0.62 4.75 8.91
C LEU A 169 1.32 4.20 10.15
N LEU A 170 2.62 3.93 10.04
CA LEU A 170 3.38 3.16 11.00
C LEU A 170 4.41 4.02 11.71
N GLY A 171 4.26 4.18 13.02
CA GLY A 171 5.28 4.71 13.91
C GLY A 171 5.83 3.62 14.85
N PRO A 172 6.98 3.85 15.50
CA PRO A 172 7.55 2.88 16.43
C PRO A 172 6.67 2.62 17.67
N TRP A 173 5.80 3.59 18.01
CA TRP A 173 4.93 3.59 19.21
C TRP A 173 3.45 3.83 18.90
N ASN A 174 3.07 3.92 17.62
CA ASN A 174 1.69 4.10 17.19
C ASN A 174 1.50 3.54 15.79
N TYR A 175 0.27 3.21 15.43
CA TYR A 175 -0.08 3.05 14.02
C TYR A 175 -1.54 3.46 13.80
N SER A 176 -1.90 3.76 12.57
CA SER A 176 -3.30 3.92 12.17
C SER A 176 -3.55 3.27 10.82
N THR A 177 -4.81 2.92 10.56
CA THR A 177 -5.26 2.29 9.31
C THR A 177 -6.66 2.77 8.97
N TYR A 178 -7.06 2.57 7.71
CA TYR A 178 -8.40 2.85 7.20
C TYR A 178 -8.68 1.99 5.96
N ARG A 179 -9.88 2.05 5.41
CA ARG A 179 -10.21 1.43 4.10
C ARG A 179 -10.10 2.49 3.00
N GLY A 180 -9.11 2.37 2.13
CA GLY A 180 -8.98 3.20 0.93
C GLY A 180 -9.89 2.74 -0.21
N SER A 181 -10.12 3.65 -1.15
CA SER A 181 -10.75 3.40 -2.46
C SER A 181 -9.73 2.91 -3.47
#